data_AF-M6JSX1-F1
#
_entry.id   AF-M6JSX1-F1
#
_cell.length_a   1.000
_cell.length_b   1.000
_cell.length_c   1.000
_cell.angle_alpha   90.00
_cell.angle_beta   90.00
_cell.angle_gamma   90.00
#
_symmetry.space_group_name_H-M   'P 1'
#
loop_
_entity.id
_entity.type
_entity.pdbx_description
1 polymer ?
#
loop_
_entity_poly.entity_id
_entity_poly.type
_entity_poly.pdbx_seq_one_letter_code
_entity_poly.pdbx_strand_id
1 'polypeptide(L)'
;MGFAIRMPKSDPNRLWLIPQEPYTKNFIVALAKAYSVPVPVNSLRNEIELVSILLKGNPRDLLHSKLLFKCFYDTEERKNLYSEFYINIHLGQKRLELAEKDFDYRPNIVKLLSQ
;
A
#
# COMPACT_ATOMS: atom_id res chain seq x y z
N MET A 1 8.68 9.59 -3.83
CA MET A 1 7.46 8.79 -3.52
C MET A 1 7.89 7.33 -3.60
N GLY A 2 7.64 6.51 -2.57
CA GLY A 2 8.24 5.17 -2.45
C GLY A 2 7.68 4.12 -3.42
N PHE A 3 6.48 4.32 -3.96
CA PHE A 3 5.85 3.38 -4.89
C PHE A 3 5.10 4.18 -5.96
N ALA A 4 5.02 3.62 -7.17
CA ALA A 4 3.99 3.99 -8.13
C ALA A 4 2.73 3.14 -7.87
N ILE A 5 1.55 3.75 -8.03
CA ILE A 5 0.26 3.07 -7.87
C ILE A 5 -0.35 2.86 -9.26
N ARG A 6 -0.67 1.61 -9.58
CA ARG A 6 -1.41 1.26 -10.80
C ARG A 6 -2.79 0.72 -10.43
N MET A 7 -3.82 1.31 -11.05
CA MET A 7 -5.22 0.89 -10.95
C MET A 7 -5.66 0.48 -12.37
N PRO A 8 -5.88 -0.80 -12.67
CA PRO A 8 -6.27 -1.22 -13.99
C PRO A 8 -7.73 -0.83 -14.26
N LYS A 9 -8.02 -0.44 -15.51
CA LYS A 9 -9.39 -0.14 -15.93
C LYS A 9 -10.29 -1.39 -15.98
N SER A 10 -9.69 -2.57 -16.15
CA SER A 10 -10.38 -3.86 -16.29
C SER A 10 -10.86 -4.44 -14.96
N ASP A 11 -10.23 -4.05 -13.84
CA ASP A 11 -10.60 -4.53 -12.51
C ASP A 11 -10.43 -3.40 -11.47
N PRO A 12 -11.52 -2.68 -11.13
CA PRO A 12 -11.46 -1.58 -10.17
C PRO A 12 -11.21 -2.05 -8.73
N ASN A 13 -11.28 -3.36 -8.46
CA ASN A 13 -11.08 -3.93 -7.14
C ASN A 13 -9.64 -4.41 -6.91
N ARG A 14 -8.71 -3.95 -7.75
CA ARG A 14 -7.30 -4.30 -7.66
C ARG A 14 -6.42 -3.07 -7.71
N LEU A 15 -5.34 -3.11 -6.94
CA LEU A 15 -4.35 -2.05 -6.89
C LEU A 15 -2.95 -2.67 -6.84
N TRP A 16 -2.04 -2.16 -7.67
CA TRP A 16 -0.64 -2.59 -7.66
C TRP A 16 0.21 -1.49 -7.08
N LEU A 17 1.07 -1.88 -6.14
CA LEU A 17 2.20 -1.07 -5.70
C LEU A 17 3.43 -1.53 -6.47
N ILE A 18 4.04 -0.59 -7.19
CA ILE A 18 5.25 -0.84 -7.99
C ILE A 18 6.39 -0.11 -7.29
N PRO A 19 7.37 -0.84 -6.71
CA PRO A 19 8.54 -0.23 -6.10
C PRO A 19 9.28 0.73 -7.04
N GLN A 20 9.77 1.83 -6.47
CA GLN A 20 10.59 2.86 -7.09
C GLN A 20 11.86 3.02 -6.26
N GLU A 21 12.91 2.32 -6.64
CA GLU A 21 14.20 2.40 -5.94
C GLU A 21 14.91 3.74 -6.22
N PRO A 22 15.60 4.34 -5.23
CA PRO A 22 15.83 3.85 -3.86
C PRO A 22 14.71 4.22 -2.86
N TYR A 23 13.67 4.94 -3.31
CA TYR A 23 12.67 5.54 -2.44
C TYR A 23 11.82 4.50 -1.69
N THR A 24 11.58 3.33 -2.29
CA THR A 24 10.85 2.23 -1.64
C THR A 24 11.56 1.76 -0.39
N LYS A 25 12.87 1.46 -0.47
CA LYS A 25 13.66 1.01 0.66
C LYS A 25 13.64 2.03 1.79
N ASN A 26 13.84 3.30 1.48
CA ASN A 26 13.81 4.37 2.48
C ASN A 26 12.45 4.46 3.19
N PHE A 27 11.36 4.33 2.43
CA PHE A 27 10.01 4.32 2.99
C PHE A 27 9.77 3.12 3.92
N ILE A 28 10.14 1.91 3.49
CA ILE A 28 9.96 0.69 4.31
C ILE A 28 10.78 0.78 5.60
N VAL A 29 12.02 1.27 5.53
CA VAL A 29 12.87 1.48 6.72
C VAL A 29 12.22 2.49 7.67
N ALA A 30 11.73 3.62 7.16
CA ALA A 30 11.05 4.62 7.97
C ALA A 30 9.77 4.06 8.61
N LEU A 31 8.98 3.31 7.85
CA LEU A 31 7.74 2.67 8.33
C LEU A 31 8.03 1.62 9.40
N ALA A 32 9.03 0.76 9.19
CA ALA A 32 9.44 -0.25 10.15
C ALA A 32 9.85 0.37 11.49
N LYS A 33 10.62 1.46 11.45
CA LYS A 33 10.99 2.23 12.65
C LYS A 33 9.77 2.85 13.32
N ALA A 34 8.87 3.47 12.56
CA ALA A 34 7.65 4.09 13.09
C ALA A 34 6.73 3.07 13.77
N TYR A 35 6.68 1.85 13.24
CA TYR A 35 5.90 0.74 13.79
C TYR A 35 6.64 -0.07 14.86
N SER A 36 7.90 0.23 15.15
CA SER A 36 8.75 -0.55 16.07
C SER A 36 8.82 -2.04 15.70
N VAL A 37 8.86 -2.33 14.40
CA VAL A 37 9.05 -3.69 13.86
C VAL A 37 10.44 -3.83 13.24
N PRO A 38 11.01 -5.06 13.15
CA PRO A 38 12.31 -5.27 12.56
C PRO A 38 12.41 -4.72 11.14
N VAL A 39 13.52 -4.04 10.82
CA VAL A 39 13.79 -3.57 9.47
C VAL A 39 14.07 -4.79 8.59
N PRO A 40 13.29 -5.01 7.52
CA PRO A 40 13.47 -6.18 6.67
C PRO A 40 14.74 -6.05 5.81
N VAL A 41 15.47 -7.17 5.67
CA VAL A 41 16.68 -7.28 4.85
C VAL A 41 16.38 -8.18 3.66
N ASN A 42 15.53 -7.71 2.74
CA ASN A 42 15.05 -8.52 1.61
C ASN A 42 15.14 -7.73 0.29
N SER A 43 15.19 -8.47 -0.82
CA SER A 43 15.02 -7.91 -2.16
C SER A 43 13.54 -7.55 -2.38
N LEU A 44 13.29 -6.37 -2.96
CA LEU A 44 11.93 -5.95 -3.31
C LEU A 44 11.37 -6.77 -4.47
N ARG A 45 10.08 -7.10 -4.41
CA ARG A 45 9.32 -7.57 -5.57
C ARG A 45 9.26 -6.54 -6.69
N ASN A 46 8.97 -7.00 -7.91
CA ASN A 46 8.68 -6.13 -9.04
C ASN A 46 7.35 -5.38 -8.87
N GLU A 47 6.34 -6.04 -8.30
CA GLU A 47 5.04 -5.47 -8.02
C GLU A 47 4.34 -6.21 -6.87
N ILE A 48 3.47 -5.51 -6.17
CA ILE A 48 2.64 -6.05 -5.09
C ILE A 48 1.19 -5.83 -5.49
N GLU A 49 0.48 -6.93 -5.74
CA GLU A 49 -0.96 -6.91 -6.00
C GLU A 49 -1.74 -6.89 -4.69
N LEU A 50 -2.74 -6.01 -4.62
CA LEU A 50 -3.69 -5.88 -3.52
C LEU A 50 -5.11 -6.02 -4.06
N VAL A 51 -5.96 -6.66 -3.27
CA VAL A 51 -7.42 -6.48 -3.41
C VAL A 51 -7.76 -5.13 -2.78
N SER A 52 -8.56 -4.32 -3.46
CA SER A 52 -8.94 -3.01 -2.96
C SER A 52 -10.42 -2.73 -3.15
N ILE A 53 -10.97 -1.90 -2.27
CA ILE A 53 -12.33 -1.38 -2.37
C ILE A 53 -12.21 0.14 -2.29
N LEU A 54 -12.74 0.83 -3.30
CA LEU A 54 -12.86 2.28 -3.28
C LEU A 54 -13.99 2.67 -2.32
N LEU A 55 -13.64 3.20 -1.16
CA LEU A 55 -14.59 3.67 -0.15
C LEU A 55 -15.15 5.05 -0.48
N LYS A 56 -14.34 5.91 -1.11
CA LYS A 56 -14.73 7.28 -1.45
C LYS A 56 -13.91 7.84 -2.60
N GLY A 57 -14.55 8.67 -3.40
CA GLY A 57 -13.93 9.48 -4.45
C GLY A 57 -14.26 8.97 -5.85
N ASN A 58 -13.80 9.71 -6.85
CA ASN A 58 -13.95 9.37 -8.25
C ASN A 58 -12.58 9.24 -8.92
N PRO A 59 -12.14 8.03 -9.32
CA PRO A 59 -10.86 7.82 -9.99
C PRO A 59 -10.75 8.53 -11.35
N ARG A 60 -11.86 9.00 -11.92
CA ARG A 60 -11.86 9.82 -13.15
C ARG A 60 -11.51 11.29 -12.88
N ASP A 61 -11.51 11.72 -11.63
CA ASP A 61 -11.24 13.10 -11.21
C ASP A 61 -10.16 13.15 -10.14
N LEU A 62 -8.97 12.61 -10.44
CA LEU A 62 -7.89 12.44 -9.46
C LEU A 62 -7.34 13.77 -8.90
N LEU A 63 -7.42 14.86 -9.68
CA LEU A 63 -6.85 16.15 -9.28
C LEU A 63 -7.69 16.83 -8.19
N HIS A 64 -9.00 16.65 -8.21
CA HIS A 64 -9.94 17.31 -7.30
C HIS A 64 -10.58 16.34 -6.29
N SER A 65 -10.60 15.03 -6.59
CA SER A 65 -11.13 14.01 -5.70
C SER A 65 -10.07 13.44 -4.76
N LYS A 66 -10.42 13.36 -3.47
CA LYS A 66 -9.76 12.47 -2.51
C LYS A 66 -10.20 11.03 -2.78
N LEU A 67 -9.25 10.14 -3.10
CA LEU A 67 -9.54 8.71 -3.21
C LEU A 67 -9.21 8.00 -1.91
N LEU A 68 -10.13 7.18 -1.43
CA LEU A 68 -9.94 6.35 -0.25
C LEU A 68 -10.10 4.89 -0.61
N PHE A 69 -9.04 4.13 -0.44
CA PHE A 69 -9.05 2.70 -0.67
C PHE A 69 -8.92 1.97 0.65
N LYS A 70 -9.75 0.95 0.84
CA LYS A 70 -9.46 -0.13 1.77
C LYS A 70 -8.78 -1.24 0.99
N CYS A 71 -7.58 -1.62 1.42
CA CYS A 71 -6.74 -2.62 0.79
C CYS A 71 -6.67 -3.87 1.65
N PHE A 72 -6.60 -5.01 0.98
CA PHE A 72 -6.44 -6.33 1.55
C PHE A 72 -5.30 -7.04 0.82
N TYR A 73 -4.48 -7.75 1.58
CA TYR A 73 -3.45 -8.63 1.03
C TYR A 73 -3.59 -10.02 1.63
N ASP A 74 -3.22 -11.04 0.85
CA ASP A 74 -3.28 -12.45 1.25
C ASP A 74 -4.65 -12.83 1.81
N THR A 75 -5.74 -12.46 1.11
CA THR A 75 -7.13 -12.67 1.55
C THR A 75 -7.51 -14.12 1.77
N GLU A 76 -6.74 -15.05 1.19
CA GLU A 76 -6.90 -16.50 1.39
C GLU A 76 -5.89 -17.06 2.40
N GLU A 77 -5.12 -16.19 3.06
CA GLU A 77 -4.16 -16.50 4.14
C GLU A 77 -3.08 -17.53 3.76
N ARG A 78 -2.80 -17.68 2.46
CA ARG A 78 -1.85 -18.67 1.92
C ARG A 78 -0.40 -18.39 2.33
N LYS A 79 -0.06 -17.14 2.67
CA LYS A 79 1.29 -16.71 3.07
C LYS A 79 1.38 -16.39 4.56
N ASN A 80 0.27 -16.51 5.31
CA ASN A 80 0.16 -16.04 6.69
C ASN A 80 0.56 -14.55 6.81
N LEU A 81 0.15 -13.74 5.82
CA LEU A 81 0.45 -12.31 5.72
C LEU A 81 -0.82 -11.47 5.57
N TYR A 82 -1.98 -12.02 6.00
CA TYR A 82 -3.22 -11.29 5.93
C TYR A 82 -3.05 -9.92 6.58
N SER A 83 -3.42 -8.88 5.83
CA SER A 83 -3.31 -7.50 6.29
C SER A 83 -4.39 -6.64 5.65
N GLU A 84 -4.97 -5.78 6.50
CA GLU A 84 -5.90 -4.74 6.10
C GLU A 84 -5.31 -3.37 6.41
N PHE A 85 -5.35 -2.47 5.42
CA PHE A 85 -4.87 -1.11 5.55
C PHE A 85 -5.56 -0.20 4.53
N TYR A 86 -5.38 1.10 4.71
CA TYR A 86 -5.94 2.13 3.85
C TYR A 86 -4.84 2.80 3.04
N ILE A 87 -5.15 3.10 1.78
CA ILE A 87 -4.36 3.99 0.94
C ILE A 87 -5.24 5.17 0.57
N ASN A 88 -4.84 6.37 1.00
CA ASN A 88 -5.56 7.60 0.70
C ASN A 88 -4.74 8.44 -0.27
N ILE A 89 -5.32 8.81 -1.41
CA ILE A 89 -4.64 9.60 -2.45
C ILE A 89 -5.30 10.97 -2.55
N HIS A 90 -4.48 12.00 -2.38
CA HIS A 90 -4.84 13.41 -2.49
C HIS A 90 -3.88 14.11 -3.47
N LEU A 91 -4.08 13.92 -4.78
CA LEU A 91 -3.10 14.42 -5.76
C LEU A 91 -3.01 15.95 -5.78
N GLY A 92 -4.13 16.66 -5.66
CA GLY A 92 -4.13 18.13 -5.58
C GLY A 92 -3.28 18.69 -4.43
N GLN A 93 -3.12 17.91 -3.35
CA GLN A 93 -2.29 18.25 -2.19
C GLN A 93 -0.93 17.53 -2.19
N LYS A 94 -0.61 16.77 -3.25
CA LYS A 94 0.58 15.92 -3.37
C LYS A 94 0.78 14.98 -2.17
N ARG A 95 -0.32 14.50 -1.58
CA ARG A 95 -0.31 13.70 -0.36
C ARG A 95 -0.81 12.29 -0.63
N LEU A 96 -0.08 11.32 -0.10
CA LEU A 96 -0.44 9.92 -0.05
C LEU A 96 -0.31 9.45 1.39
N GLU A 97 -1.34 8.79 1.91
CA GLU A 97 -1.35 8.25 3.26
C GLU A 97 -1.47 6.74 3.19
N LEU A 98 -0.70 6.05 4.03
CA LEU A 98 -0.87 4.64 4.34
C LEU A 98 -1.25 4.57 5.82
N ALA A 99 -2.32 3.86 6.14
CA ALA A 99 -2.76 3.67 7.52
C ALA A 99 -3.20 2.22 7.72
N GLU A 100 -2.63 1.53 8.71
CA GLU A 100 -3.11 0.23 9.15
C GLU A 100 -4.57 0.30 9.62
N LYS A 101 -5.32 -0.79 9.45
CA LYS A 101 -6.65 -0.89 10.06
C LYS A 101 -6.56 -1.12 11.56
N ASP A 102 -5.63 -2.00 11.97
CA ASP A 102 -5.39 -2.43 13.35
C ASP A 102 -3.88 -2.57 13.58
N PHE A 103 -3.44 -2.36 14.83
CA PHE A 103 -2.02 -2.40 15.20
C PHE A 103 -1.33 -3.73 14.85
N ASP A 104 -2.05 -4.84 14.95
CA ASP A 104 -1.53 -6.18 14.71
C ASP A 104 -1.16 -6.43 13.24
N TYR A 105 -1.65 -5.60 12.31
CA TYR A 105 -1.27 -5.71 10.90
C TYR A 105 0.08 -5.05 10.58
N ARG A 106 0.65 -4.23 11.47
CA ARG A 106 1.90 -3.50 11.21
C ARG A 106 3.08 -4.39 10.79
N PRO A 107 3.37 -5.53 11.46
CA PRO A 107 4.44 -6.42 11.03
C PRO A 107 4.17 -7.01 9.63
N ASN A 108 2.93 -7.39 9.35
CA ASN A 108 2.53 -7.95 8.06
C ASN A 108 2.61 -6.91 6.94
N ILE A 109 2.22 -5.66 7.20
CA ILE A 109 2.33 -4.55 6.24
C ILE A 109 3.81 -4.29 5.89
N VAL A 110 4.69 -4.22 6.89
CA VAL A 110 6.12 -4.02 6.63
C VAL A 110 6.72 -5.20 5.87
N LYS A 111 6.36 -6.43 6.26
CA LYS A 111 6.81 -7.65 5.59
C LYS A 111 6.32 -7.69 4.14
N LEU A 112 5.03 -7.45 3.91
CA LEU A 112 4.39 -7.33 2.59
C LEU A 112 5.16 -6.38 1.67
N LEU A 113 5.48 -5.17 2.14
CA LEU A 113 6.12 -4.15 1.33
C LEU A 113 7.60 -4.47 1.03
N SER A 114 8.21 -5.34 1.83
CA SER A 114 9.64 -5.63 1.78
C SER A 114 10.04 -6.92 1.07
N GLN A 115 9.07 -7.78 0.75
CA GLN A 115 9.29 -9.12 0.23
C GLN A 115 8.90 -9.26 -1.23
#